data_AF-A0AAN0NCU9-F1
#
_entry.id   AF-A0AAN0NCU9-F1
#
_cell.length_a   1.000
_cell.length_b   1.000
_cell.length_c   1.000
_cell.angle_alpha   90.00
_cell.angle_beta   90.00
_cell.angle_gamma   90.00
#
_symmetry.space_group_name_H-M   'P 1'
#
loop_
_entity.id
_entity.type
_entity.pdbx_description
1 polymer ?
#
loop_
_entity_poly.entity_id
_entity_poly.type
_entity_poly.pdbx_seq_one_letter_code
_entity_poly.pdbx_strand_id
1 'polypeptide(L)'
;MSKLKKRGAITAISTDKNEGSSKSTGITTVKKKVTTSYMVPPLTLRMSLTDKERITDWVANLQEQTERNVSAAKLYRALALYRDKIDDEELVELINKMN
;
A
#
# COMPACT_ATOMS: atom_id res chain seq x y z
N MET A 1 26.47 31.88 -50.32
CA MET A 1 25.80 33.14 -49.91
C MET A 1 24.30 33.01 -50.13
N SER A 2 23.52 32.95 -49.03
CA SER A 2 22.12 33.38 -48.83
C SER A 2 21.06 33.01 -49.91
N LYS A 3 19.91 32.41 -49.59
CA LYS A 3 18.87 32.94 -48.70
C LYS A 3 17.89 31.84 -48.27
N LEU A 4 17.69 31.65 -46.96
CA LEU A 4 16.52 30.96 -46.40
C LEU A 4 15.24 31.71 -46.81
N LYS A 5 14.30 31.04 -47.47
CA LYS A 5 12.88 31.43 -47.46
C LYS A 5 12.14 30.45 -46.56
N LYS A 6 11.48 31.00 -45.54
CA LYS A 6 10.75 30.31 -44.47
C LYS A 6 9.74 29.30 -45.03
N ARG A 7 10.09 28.01 -45.05
CA ARG A 7 9.14 26.90 -45.19
C ARG A 7 8.62 26.55 -43.80
N GLY A 8 7.54 27.22 -43.38
CA GLY A 8 6.68 26.67 -42.33
C GLY A 8 5.80 25.60 -42.95
N ALA A 9 5.79 24.40 -42.37
CA ALA A 9 4.89 23.34 -42.78
C ALA A 9 3.47 23.68 -42.28
N ILE A 10 2.57 23.81 -43.24
CA ILE A 10 1.13 23.95 -43.06
C ILE A 10 0.65 22.58 -42.56
N THR A 11 0.40 22.41 -41.26
CA THR A 11 -0.25 21.20 -40.76
C THR A 11 -1.75 21.33 -40.98
N ALA A 12 -2.21 20.55 -41.95
CA ALA A 12 -3.57 20.44 -42.46
C ALA A 12 -4.56 19.82 -41.47
N ILE A 13 -4.84 20.49 -40.35
CA ILE A 13 -5.92 20.11 -39.42
C ILE A 13 -6.62 21.39 -38.93
N SER A 14 -7.31 22.04 -39.85
CA SER A 14 -8.34 23.02 -39.53
C SER A 14 -9.52 22.75 -40.45
N THR A 15 -10.33 21.76 -40.07
CA THR A 15 -11.69 21.58 -40.59
C THR A 15 -12.56 21.15 -39.44
N ASP A 16 -13.23 22.14 -38.83
CA ASP A 16 -14.41 21.91 -38.01
C ASP A 16 -15.48 21.23 -38.85
N LYS A 17 -15.85 20.00 -38.47
CA LYS A 17 -17.16 19.41 -38.75
C LYS A 17 -17.57 18.54 -37.55
N ASN A 18 -18.58 19.03 -36.84
CA ASN A 18 -19.41 18.26 -35.92
C ASN A 18 -20.04 17.07 -36.67
N GLU A 19 -19.86 15.85 -36.16
CA GLU A 19 -20.89 14.80 -36.05
C GLU A 19 -20.25 13.46 -35.61
N GLY A 20 -20.83 12.82 -34.60
CA GLY A 20 -20.55 11.41 -34.26
C GLY A 20 -19.74 11.22 -32.96
N SER A 21 -20.47 11.11 -31.85
CA SER A 21 -20.01 10.77 -30.49
C SER A 21 -18.78 9.85 -30.43
N SER A 22 -17.67 10.42 -29.95
CA SER A 22 -16.41 9.76 -29.67
C SER A 22 -16.57 8.61 -28.67
N LYS A 23 -16.01 7.44 -29.04
CA LYS A 23 -15.70 6.30 -28.16
C LYS A 23 -15.18 6.77 -26.79
N SER A 24 -16.00 6.64 -25.74
CA SER A 24 -15.54 6.78 -24.37
C SER A 24 -14.96 5.45 -23.88
N THR A 25 -13.84 5.01 -24.45
CA THR A 25 -12.95 4.10 -23.71
C THR A 25 -12.23 4.95 -22.67
N GLY A 26 -12.93 5.27 -21.60
CA GLY A 26 -12.35 5.92 -20.44
C GLY A 26 -11.21 5.03 -19.95
N ILE A 27 -9.99 5.56 -19.97
CA ILE A 27 -8.84 4.90 -19.35
C ILE A 27 -9.16 4.87 -17.85
N THR A 28 -9.73 3.76 -17.38
CA THR A 28 -9.84 3.49 -15.95
C THR A 28 -8.42 3.23 -15.46
N THR A 29 -7.77 4.26 -14.91
CA THR A 29 -6.51 4.08 -14.21
C THR A 29 -6.81 3.31 -12.93
N VAL A 30 -6.75 1.98 -12.99
CA VAL A 30 -6.65 1.16 -11.79
C VAL A 30 -5.35 1.61 -11.11
N LYS A 31 -5.44 2.20 -9.91
CA LYS A 31 -4.26 2.51 -9.09
C LYS A 31 -3.52 1.19 -8.82
N LYS A 32 -2.60 0.81 -9.70
CA LYS A 32 -1.68 -0.29 -9.43
C LYS A 32 -0.85 0.14 -8.23
N LYS A 33 -1.00 -0.55 -7.10
CA LYS A 33 -0.16 -0.35 -5.92
C LYS A 33 1.25 -0.74 -6.33
N VAL A 34 2.04 0.25 -6.73
CA VAL A 34 3.39 0.03 -7.24
C VAL A 34 4.25 -0.45 -6.07
N THR A 35 4.72 -1.70 -6.13
CA THR A 35 5.76 -2.24 -5.24
C THR A 35 7.13 -1.71 -5.69
N THR A 36 7.28 -0.39 -5.78
CA THR A 36 8.61 0.22 -5.90
C THR A 36 9.28 0.09 -4.54
N SER A 37 10.16 -0.90 -4.43
CA SER A 37 11.17 -0.98 -3.37
C SER A 37 12.12 0.20 -3.50
N TYR A 38 11.69 1.41 -3.10
CA TYR A 38 12.64 2.48 -2.81
C TYR A 38 13.59 1.94 -1.72
N MET A 39 14.90 2.18 -1.82
CA MET A 39 15.92 1.82 -0.82
C MET A 39 15.74 2.62 0.49
N VAL A 40 14.51 2.67 1.01
CA VAL A 40 14.19 3.21 2.33
C VAL A 40 14.43 2.05 3.30
N PRO A 41 15.27 2.24 4.33
CA PRO A 41 15.39 1.25 5.40
C PRO A 41 13.99 0.90 5.90
N PRO A 42 13.67 -0.38 6.10
CA PRO A 42 12.34 -0.78 6.52
C PRO A 42 11.95 0.00 7.77
N LEU A 43 10.80 0.69 7.73
CA LEU A 43 10.32 1.40 8.90
C LEU A 43 10.18 0.39 10.05
N THR A 44 10.89 0.65 11.14
CA THR A 44 10.75 -0.12 12.36
C THR A 44 9.32 0.03 12.87
N LEU A 45 8.72 -1.07 13.30
CA LEU A 45 7.39 -1.07 13.93
C LEU A 45 7.43 -0.15 15.15
N ARG A 46 6.75 1.00 15.06
CA ARG A 46 6.67 1.96 16.15
C ARG A 46 5.56 1.51 17.09
N MET A 47 5.94 1.17 18.31
CA MET A 47 5.03 0.80 19.39
C MET A 47 5.33 1.67 20.60
N SER A 48 4.27 1.99 21.36
CA SER A 48 4.41 2.63 22.67
C SER A 48 5.18 1.71 23.62
N LEU A 49 5.71 2.26 24.73
CA LEU A 49 6.39 1.44 25.73
C LEU A 49 5.43 0.42 26.35
N THR A 50 4.20 0.85 26.64
CA THR A 50 3.14 0.01 27.22
C THR A 50 2.76 -1.15 26.31
N ASP A 51 2.69 -0.94 25.00
CA ASP A 51 2.37 -2.03 24.06
C ASP A 51 3.52 -3.03 23.95
N LYS A 52 4.77 -2.55 24.03
CA LYS A 52 5.95 -3.44 24.05
C LYS A 52 5.96 -4.32 25.30
N GLU A 53 5.64 -3.75 26.46
CA GLU A 53 5.54 -4.50 27.72
C GLU A 53 4.48 -5.59 27.61
N ARG A 54 3.26 -5.24 27.20
CA ARG A 54 2.15 -6.20 27.02
C ARG A 54 2.53 -7.38 26.12
N ILE A 55 3.21 -7.11 25.02
CA ILE A 55 3.64 -8.15 24.07
C ILE A 55 4.76 -9.00 24.66
N THR A 56 5.67 -8.39 25.42
CA THR A 56 6.76 -9.11 26.11
C THR A 56 6.21 -10.04 27.18
N ASP A 57 5.26 -9.56 27.99
CA ASP A 57 4.57 -10.35 29.01
C ASP A 57 3.81 -11.52 28.38
N TRP A 58 3.11 -11.28 27.28
CA TRP A 58 2.42 -12.35 26.56
C TRP A 58 3.40 -13.42 26.04
N VAL A 59 4.55 -13.00 25.49
CA VAL A 59 5.59 -13.93 25.07
C VAL A 59 6.13 -14.73 26.25
N ALA A 60 6.40 -14.09 27.39
CA ALA A 60 6.87 -14.78 28.60
C ALA A 60 5.86 -15.84 29.09
N ASN A 61 4.58 -15.49 29.13
CA ASN A 61 3.51 -16.43 29.51
C ASN A 61 3.44 -17.63 28.56
N LEU A 62 3.58 -17.40 27.24
CA LEU A 62 3.60 -18.49 26.27
C LEU A 62 4.84 -19.38 26.40
N GLN A 63 5.99 -18.80 26.75
CA GLN A 63 7.20 -19.58 27.01
C GLN A 63 7.05 -20.48 28.23
N GLU A 64 6.49 -19.96 29.32
CA GLU A 64 6.24 -20.71 30.55
C GLU A 64 5.28 -21.88 30.31
N GLN A 65 4.22 -21.68 29.52
CA GLN A 65 3.24 -22.72 29.22
C GLN A 65 3.75 -23.83 28.29
N THR A 66 4.69 -23.50 27.39
CA THR A 66 5.09 -24.43 26.31
C THR A 66 6.50 -25.00 26.49
N GLU A 67 7.26 -24.49 27.48
CA GLU A 67 8.69 -24.75 27.70
C GLU A 67 9.55 -24.50 26.44
N ARG A 68 9.00 -23.80 25.44
CA ARG A 68 9.66 -23.52 24.16
C ARG A 68 10.08 -22.07 24.10
N ASN A 69 11.20 -21.82 23.43
CA ASN A 69 11.63 -20.46 23.14
C ASN A 69 10.69 -19.80 22.11
N VAL A 70 9.70 -19.07 22.61
CA VAL A 70 8.80 -18.20 21.85
C VAL A 70 9.41 -16.79 21.80
N SER A 71 9.53 -16.20 20.62
CA SER A 71 9.92 -14.79 20.49
C SER A 71 8.73 -13.98 20.00
N ALA A 72 8.75 -12.65 20.20
CA ALA A 72 7.72 -11.76 19.66
C ALA A 72 7.55 -11.94 18.14
N ALA A 73 8.63 -12.22 17.41
CA ALA A 73 8.56 -12.52 15.98
C ALA A 73 7.77 -13.80 15.66
N LYS A 74 7.88 -14.84 16.50
CA LYS A 74 7.09 -16.08 16.35
C LYS A 74 5.61 -15.83 16.66
N LEU A 75 5.32 -15.02 17.69
CA LEU A 75 3.97 -14.57 18.02
C LEU A 75 3.32 -13.86 16.82
N TYR A 76 3.98 -12.84 16.27
CA TYR A 76 3.46 -12.11 15.11
C TYR A 76 3.27 -13.00 13.88
N ARG A 77 4.18 -13.96 13.65
CA ARG A 77 4.03 -14.93 12.56
C ARG A 77 2.81 -15.82 12.76
N ALA A 78 2.55 -16.27 13.98
CA ALA A 78 1.37 -17.07 14.30
C ALA A 78 0.08 -16.27 14.08
N LEU A 79 0.03 -15.01 14.53
CA LEU A 79 -1.11 -14.12 14.30
C LEU A 79 -1.38 -13.89 12.80
N ALA A 80 -0.33 -13.70 12.00
CA ALA A 80 -0.46 -13.54 10.56
C ALA A 80 -1.05 -14.78 9.87
N LEU A 81 -0.71 -16.00 10.34
CA LEU A 81 -1.30 -17.24 9.85
C LEU A 81 -2.75 -17.44 10.34
N TYR A 82 -3.09 -16.84 11.47
CA TYR A 82 -4.44 -16.91 12.04
C TYR A 82 -5.38 -15.81 11.51
N ARG A 83 -4.90 -14.95 10.61
CA ARG A 83 -5.63 -13.79 10.09
C ARG A 83 -7.04 -14.15 9.61
N ASP A 84 -7.20 -15.23 8.87
CA ASP A 84 -8.48 -15.63 8.26
C ASP A 84 -9.54 -16.06 9.29
N LYS A 85 -9.15 -16.20 10.56
CA LYS A 85 -10.03 -16.55 11.68
C LYS A 85 -10.30 -15.38 12.62
N ILE A 86 -9.78 -14.20 12.29
CA ILE A 86 -10.03 -12.96 13.02
C ILE A 86 -11.17 -12.25 12.32
N ASP A 87 -12.16 -11.77 13.07
CA ASP A 87 -13.24 -10.95 12.52
C ASP A 87 -12.70 -9.56 12.17
N ASP A 88 -12.76 -9.23 10.87
CA ASP A 88 -12.29 -7.95 10.37
C ASP A 88 -13.14 -6.78 10.91
N GLU A 89 -14.44 -6.98 11.17
CA GLU A 89 -15.31 -5.94 11.73
C GLU A 89 -14.91 -5.60 13.16
N GLU A 90 -14.72 -6.62 13.99
CA GLU A 90 -14.26 -6.47 15.38
C GLU A 90 -12.87 -5.83 15.44
N LEU A 91 -11.97 -6.22 14.54
CA LEU A 91 -10.62 -5.66 14.45
C LEU A 91 -10.66 -4.15 14.13
N VAL A 92 -11.52 -3.74 13.19
CA VAL A 92 -11.68 -2.33 12.82
C VAL A 92 -12.25 -1.51 13.98
N GLU A 93 -13.25 -2.05 14.70
CA GLU A 93 -13.77 -1.39 15.89
C GLU A 93 -12.71 -1.19 16.97
N LEU A 94 -11.90 -2.21 17.24
CA LEU A 94 -10.81 -2.13 18.21
C LEU A 94 -9.78 -1.06 17.83
N ILE A 95 -9.38 -1.00 16.55
CA ILE A 95 -8.46 0.03 16.05
C ILE A 95 -9.05 1.42 16.22
N ASN A 96 -10.34 1.60 15.95
CA ASN A 96 -11.00 2.89 16.11
C ASN A 96 -11.09 3.34 17.57
N LYS A 97 -11.20 2.40 18.53
CA LYS A 97 -11.18 2.70 19.98
C LYS A 97 -9.79 3.08 20.49
N MET A 98 -8.72 2.77 19.75
CA MET A 98 -7.34 3.07 20.12
C MET A 98 -6.89 4.48 19.67
N ASN A 99 -7.63 5.12 18.75
CA ASN A 99 -7.43 6.51 18.32
C ASN A 99 -8.25 7.48 19.16
#